data_AF-A0A2N2S498-F1
#
_entry.id   AF-A0A2N2S498-F1
#
_cell.length_a   1.000
_cell.length_b   1.000
_cell.length_c   1.000
_cell.angle_alpha   90.00
_cell.angle_beta   90.00
_cell.angle_gamma   90.00
#
_symmetry.space_group_name_H-M   'P 1'
#
loop_
_entity.id
_entity.type
_entity.pdbx_description
1 polymer ?
#
loop_
_entity_poly.entity_id
_entity_poly.type
_entity_poly.pdbx_seq_one_letter_code
_entity_poly.pdbx_strand_id
1 'polypeptide(L)'
;DEEAQAPAPAVPQAKPKAKPRNPRDPLVDTTPFGSEPTASPEASANADDAALFGALWPLGEIVKLDATVDRRVLRQQRDRLGVLGYEFAPLSQDWHLAKA
;
A
#
# COMPACT_ATOMS: atom_id res chain seq x y z
N ASP A 1 56.31 -20.03 30.01
CA ASP A 1 55.80 -19.07 29.03
C ASP A 1 54.37 -19.43 28.65
N GLU A 2 53.32 -18.94 29.30
CA GLU A 2 53.12 -17.58 29.86
C GLU A 2 53.37 -16.52 28.74
N GLU A 3 52.48 -15.62 28.33
CA GLU A 3 51.30 -15.00 28.93
C GLU A 3 50.45 -14.37 27.80
N ALA A 4 49.13 -14.58 27.81
CA ALA A 4 48.08 -13.57 28.02
C ALA A 4 47.92 -12.41 27.01
N GLN A 5 46.72 -12.32 26.41
CA GLN A 5 45.75 -11.29 26.82
C GLN A 5 44.33 -11.57 26.28
N ALA A 6 43.37 -11.68 27.19
CA ALA A 6 41.97 -11.31 26.98
C ALA A 6 41.72 -10.05 27.85
N PRO A 7 40.70 -9.19 27.59
CA PRO A 7 39.31 -9.59 27.82
C PRO A 7 38.26 -8.99 26.86
N ALA A 8 37.05 -9.58 26.94
CA ALA A 8 35.80 -9.12 26.33
C ALA A 8 35.31 -7.77 26.89
N PRO A 9 34.21 -7.23 26.35
CA PRO A 9 32.98 -7.42 27.12
C PRO A 9 31.77 -7.86 26.30
N ALA A 10 31.10 -8.86 26.86
CA ALA A 10 29.74 -9.24 26.56
C ALA A 10 28.79 -8.06 26.80
N VAL A 11 27.93 -7.77 25.82
CA VAL A 11 26.80 -6.84 25.96
C VAL A 11 25.72 -7.51 26.83
N PRO A 12 25.36 -6.97 28.01
CA PRO A 12 24.22 -7.46 28.75
C PRO A 12 22.91 -6.90 28.18
N GLN A 13 21.99 -7.83 27.94
CA GLN A 13 20.59 -7.61 27.56
C GLN A 13 19.89 -6.61 28.50
N ALA A 14 19.38 -5.51 27.96
CA ALA A 14 18.47 -4.62 28.66
C ALA A 14 17.05 -4.79 28.11
N LYS A 15 16.27 -5.64 28.80
CA LYS A 15 14.81 -5.74 28.63
C LYS A 15 14.19 -4.36 28.86
N PRO A 16 13.32 -3.84 27.97
CA PRO A 16 12.60 -2.63 28.28
C PRO A 16 11.61 -2.88 29.44
N LYS A 17 11.80 -2.14 30.54
CA LYS A 17 10.88 -2.05 31.67
C LYS A 17 9.49 -1.61 31.16
N ALA A 18 8.47 -2.41 31.45
CA ALA A 18 7.08 -1.97 31.41
C ALA A 18 6.89 -0.82 32.41
N LYS A 19 6.48 0.35 31.93
CA LYS A 19 6.01 1.46 32.76
C LYS A 19 4.51 1.26 33.04
N PRO A 20 4.05 1.38 34.29
CA PRO A 20 2.64 1.24 34.62
C PRO A 20 1.80 2.40 34.05
N ARG A 21 0.60 2.01 33.62
CA ARG A 21 -0.51 2.80 33.09
C ARG A 21 -0.83 3.99 34.01
N ASN A 22 -0.73 5.21 33.50
CA ASN A 22 -1.18 6.41 34.21
C ASN A 22 -2.72 6.40 34.32
N PRO A 23 -3.31 6.64 35.50
CA PRO A 23 -4.76 6.61 35.67
C PRO A 23 -5.39 8.00 35.52
N ARG A 24 -6.49 8.04 34.74
CA ARG A 24 -7.64 8.97 34.80
C ARG A 24 -7.50 10.36 34.17
N ASP A 25 -7.98 10.42 32.93
CA ASP A 25 -9.19 11.15 32.49
C ASP A 25 -9.42 12.59 33.00
N PRO A 26 -9.16 13.60 32.16
CA PRO A 26 -10.01 14.77 32.06
C PRO A 26 -11.02 14.52 30.93
N LEU A 27 -12.26 14.24 31.32
CA LEU A 27 -13.50 14.54 30.61
C LEU A 27 -13.33 15.76 29.67
N VAL A 28 -12.95 15.49 28.43
CA VAL A 28 -13.14 16.41 27.31
C VAL A 28 -14.08 15.72 26.34
N ASP A 29 -15.36 15.97 26.60
CA ASP A 29 -16.42 15.97 25.61
C ASP A 29 -16.02 16.92 24.48
N THR A 30 -15.24 16.40 23.55
CA THR A 30 -15.03 16.99 22.24
C THR A 30 -15.00 15.81 21.30
N THR A 31 -16.18 15.45 20.82
CA THR A 31 -16.28 14.84 19.50
C THR A 31 -15.98 15.97 18.51
N PRO A 32 -14.75 16.15 17.98
CA PRO A 32 -14.65 16.86 16.73
C PRO A 32 -15.26 15.91 15.69
N PHE A 33 -16.20 16.44 14.94
CA PHE A 33 -16.67 15.92 13.67
C PHE A 33 -15.56 15.14 12.92
N GLY A 34 -15.78 13.86 12.67
CA GLY A 34 -14.81 13.03 11.99
C GLY A 34 -15.22 11.58 12.03
N SER A 35 -16.25 11.24 11.26
CA SER A 35 -16.46 9.87 10.82
C SER A 35 -15.10 9.28 10.45
N GLU A 36 -14.64 8.30 11.19
CA GLU A 36 -13.60 7.40 10.71
C GLU A 36 -14.04 7.00 9.31
N PRO A 37 -13.25 7.25 8.24
CA PRO A 37 -13.56 6.57 7.02
C PRO A 37 -13.31 5.10 7.36
N THR A 38 -14.40 4.38 7.67
CA THR A 38 -14.49 2.97 7.33
C THR A 38 -14.34 2.95 5.81
N ALA A 39 -13.12 3.12 5.34
CA ALA A 39 -12.81 3.02 3.94
C ALA A 39 -13.06 1.54 3.64
N SER A 40 -14.25 1.26 3.12
CA SER A 40 -14.55 -0.07 2.60
C SER A 40 -13.38 -0.44 1.68
N PRO A 41 -12.89 -1.68 1.75
CA PRO A 41 -11.74 -2.10 0.96
C PRO A 41 -11.93 -1.80 -0.55
N GLU A 42 -13.18 -1.81 -1.03
CA GLU A 42 -13.55 -1.40 -2.38
C GLU A 42 -13.33 0.10 -2.66
N ALA A 43 -13.63 0.99 -1.71
CA ALA A 43 -13.43 2.43 -1.87
C ALA A 43 -11.94 2.80 -1.89
N SER A 44 -11.12 2.12 -1.07
CA SER A 44 -9.67 2.28 -1.10
C SER A 44 -9.06 1.78 -2.40
N ALA A 45 -9.44 0.57 -2.83
CA ALA A 45 -8.99 0.00 -4.10
C ALA A 45 -9.30 0.92 -5.29
N ASN A 46 -10.48 1.52 -5.31
CA ASN A 46 -10.89 2.47 -6.34
C ASN A 46 -10.04 3.76 -6.35
N ALA A 47 -9.63 4.25 -5.17
CA ALA A 47 -8.76 5.42 -5.07
C ALA A 47 -7.32 5.12 -5.51
N ASP A 48 -6.78 3.95 -5.17
CA ASP A 48 -5.48 3.47 -5.65
C ASP A 48 -5.49 3.29 -7.18
N ASP A 49 -6.59 2.76 -7.74
CA ASP A 49 -6.78 2.64 -9.19
C ASP A 49 -6.84 4.01 -9.88
N ALA A 50 -7.62 4.93 -9.33
CA ALA A 50 -7.68 6.29 -9.84
C ALA A 50 -6.30 6.97 -9.82
N ALA A 51 -5.48 6.75 -8.79
CA ALA A 51 -4.12 7.26 -8.72
C ALA A 51 -3.18 6.61 -9.75
N LEU A 52 -3.34 5.29 -9.98
CA LEU A 52 -2.51 4.52 -10.91
C LEU A 52 -2.81 4.83 -12.39
N PHE A 53 -4.08 5.05 -12.72
CA PHE A 53 -4.54 5.32 -14.09
C PHE A 53 -4.69 6.83 -14.38
N GLY A 54 -4.80 7.67 -13.35
CA GLY A 54 -4.87 9.12 -13.49
C GLY A 54 -6.01 9.55 -14.40
N ALA A 55 -5.67 10.24 -15.50
CA ALA A 55 -6.65 10.71 -16.49
C ALA A 55 -7.31 9.60 -17.31
N LEU A 56 -6.78 8.36 -17.28
CA LEU A 56 -7.44 7.20 -17.89
C LEU A 56 -8.57 6.66 -17.01
N TRP A 57 -8.66 7.09 -15.74
CA TRP A 57 -9.74 6.71 -14.85
C TRP A 57 -10.96 7.63 -15.05
N PRO A 58 -12.21 7.10 -15.07
CA PRO A 58 -12.57 5.70 -14.95
C PRO A 58 -12.32 4.91 -16.23
N LEU A 59 -11.96 3.63 -16.07
CA LEU A 59 -11.70 2.73 -17.18
C LEU A 59 -13.01 2.37 -17.91
N GLY A 60 -12.97 2.38 -19.25
CA GLY A 60 -14.07 1.92 -20.11
C GLY A 60 -13.88 0.46 -20.57
N GLU A 61 -14.72 -0.01 -21.50
CA GLU A 61 -14.63 -1.38 -22.05
C GLU A 61 -13.30 -1.67 -22.77
N ILE A 62 -12.65 -0.63 -23.30
CA ILE A 62 -11.36 -0.71 -23.98
C ILE A 62 -10.42 0.30 -23.35
N VAL A 63 -9.24 -0.17 -22.91
CA VAL A 63 -8.22 0.66 -22.26
C VAL A 63 -6.92 0.56 -23.04
N LYS A 64 -6.40 1.72 -23.46
CA LYS A 64 -5.09 1.84 -24.09
C LYS A 64 -4.10 2.45 -23.11
N LEU A 65 -3.09 1.67 -22.71
CA LEU A 65 -2.04 2.16 -21.82
C LEU A 65 -1.09 3.07 -22.58
N ASP A 66 -0.71 4.16 -21.93
CA ASP A 66 0.27 5.10 -22.46
C ASP A 66 1.68 4.51 -22.30
N ALA A 67 2.38 4.27 -23.42
CA ALA A 67 3.71 3.65 -23.40
C ALA A 67 4.83 4.64 -23.00
N THR A 68 4.53 5.92 -22.81
CA THR A 68 5.49 6.96 -22.42
C THR A 68 5.64 7.08 -20.90
N VAL A 69 4.70 6.51 -20.13
CA VAL A 69 4.81 6.41 -18.67
C VAL A 69 5.97 5.51 -18.25
N ASP A 70 6.39 5.65 -16.99
CA ASP A 70 7.45 4.83 -16.43
C ASP A 70 7.16 3.33 -16.57
N ARG A 71 8.20 2.54 -16.88
CA ARG A 71 8.07 1.11 -17.17
C ARG A 71 7.57 0.30 -15.97
N ARG A 72 7.79 0.77 -14.73
CA ARG A 72 7.24 0.15 -13.52
C ARG A 72 5.75 0.44 -13.39
N VAL A 73 5.34 1.69 -13.63
CA VAL A 73 3.94 2.10 -13.63
C VAL A 73 3.16 1.33 -14.69
N LEU A 74 3.71 1.19 -15.90
CA LEU A 74 3.08 0.41 -16.96
C LEU A 74 2.85 -1.05 -16.54
N ARG A 75 3.80 -1.68 -15.83
CA ARG A 75 3.61 -3.05 -15.32
C ARG A 75 2.50 -3.11 -14.26
N GLN A 76 2.50 -2.18 -13.31
CA GLN A 76 1.46 -2.10 -12.28
C GLN A 76 0.07 -1.90 -12.91
N GLN A 77 -0.05 -1.04 -13.92
CA GLN A 77 -1.29 -0.83 -14.67
C GLN A 77 -1.76 -2.13 -15.35
N ARG A 78 -0.85 -2.88 -15.99
CA ARG A 78 -1.17 -4.17 -16.62
C ARG A 78 -1.60 -5.22 -15.60
N ASP A 79 -0.87 -5.35 -14.50
CA ASP A 79 -1.20 -6.29 -13.42
C ASP A 79 -2.58 -5.96 -12.83
N ARG A 80 -2.86 -4.66 -12.65
CA ARG A 80 -4.14 -4.21 -12.11
C ARG A 80 -5.29 -4.44 -13.07
N LEU A 81 -5.11 -4.20 -14.37
CA LEU A 81 -6.09 -4.54 -15.40
C LEU A 81 -6.42 -6.04 -15.40
N GLY A 82 -5.42 -6.91 -15.22
CA GLY A 82 -5.64 -8.35 -15.08
C GLY A 82 -6.50 -8.70 -13.86
N VAL A 83 -6.29 -8.05 -12.71
CA VAL A 83 -7.12 -8.24 -11.49
C VAL A 83 -8.56 -7.76 -11.71
N LEU A 84 -8.75 -6.70 -12.49
CA LEU A 84 -10.07 -6.15 -12.84
C LEU A 84 -10.80 -6.98 -13.93
N GLY A 85 -10.18 -8.05 -14.45
CA GLY A 85 -10.78 -8.92 -15.46
C GLY A 85 -10.63 -8.41 -16.89
N TYR A 86 -9.64 -7.55 -17.17
CA TYR A 86 -9.33 -7.16 -18.54
C TYR A 86 -8.38 -8.17 -19.20
N GLU A 87 -8.58 -8.40 -20.50
CA GLU A 87 -7.74 -9.23 -21.34
C GLU A 87 -6.94 -8.39 -22.33
N PHE A 88 -5.65 -8.71 -22.47
CA PHE A 88 -4.77 -8.02 -23.39
C PHE A 88 -4.94 -8.55 -24.82
N ALA A 89 -5.27 -7.66 -25.77
CA ALA A 89 -5.29 -7.96 -27.19
C ALA A 89 -3.92 -7.63 -27.84
N PRO A 90 -3.06 -8.62 -28.15
CA PRO A 90 -1.71 -8.37 -28.65
C PRO A 90 -1.68 -7.73 -30.05
N LEU A 91 -2.74 -7.89 -30.84
CA LEU A 91 -2.85 -7.34 -32.20
C LEU A 91 -3.09 -5.82 -32.18
N SER A 92 -3.98 -5.37 -31.30
CA SER A 92 -4.39 -3.97 -31.21
C SER A 92 -3.65 -3.20 -30.11
N GLN A 93 -2.97 -3.95 -29.22
CA GLN A 93 -2.18 -3.47 -28.10
C GLN A 93 -2.99 -2.68 -27.06
N ASP A 94 -4.24 -3.06 -26.88
CA ASP A 94 -5.17 -2.55 -25.89
C ASP A 94 -5.75 -3.68 -25.03
N TRP A 95 -6.42 -3.27 -23.96
CA TRP A 95 -7.01 -4.15 -22.96
C TRP A 95 -8.52 -4.05 -23.06
N HIS A 96 -9.19 -5.20 -23.16
CA HIS A 96 -10.64 -5.28 -23.23
C HIS A 96 -11.20 -5.83 -21.93
N LEU A 97 -12.28 -5.25 -21.42
CA LEU A 97 -12.99 -5.81 -20.28
C LEU A 97 -13.58 -7.15 -20.70
N ALA A 98 -13.14 -8.25 -20.08
CA ALA A 98 -13.73 -9.55 -20.33
C ALA A 98 -15.16 -9.52 -19.78
N LYS A 99 -16.14 -9.52 -20.68
CA LYS A 99 -17.54 -9.59 -20.30
C LYS A 99 -17.80 -10.98 -19.74
N ALA A 100 -18.07 -11.05 -18.44
CA ALA A 100 -18.45 -12.27 -17.73
C ALA A 100 -19.71 -12.92 -18.34
#